data_AF-A0A2S2KQC7-F1
#
_entry.id   AF-A0A2S2KQC7-F1
#
_cell.length_a   1.000
_cell.length_b   1.000
_cell.length_c   1.000
_cell.angle_alpha   90.00
_cell.angle_beta   90.00
_cell.angle_gamma   90.00
#
_symmetry.space_group_name_H-M   'P 1'
#
loop_
_entity.id
_entity.type
_entity.pdbx_description
1 polymer ?
#
loop_
_entity_poly.entity_id
_entity_poly.type
_entity_poly.pdbx_seq_one_letter_code
_entity_poly.pdbx_strand_id
1 'polypeptide(L)'
;MKVLPNEGMSGVDSLLAESLERIIRDNLGENTSRKIQDRLFEKFGISITSAMREFDKIDYVLREFFGAGAAGLEKKFLKEICSIKSNKDKSEKRFAISDSKISQSIVKAFCDDEMSKILNASIGEPWTISEIIEKLNLPRTSGYRKINFLIEQGLLVKTGFGFTGNRRAVDKYKSLFDNVNIDFNNKVTVNVQFTPEVIRNSSILQIVYGE
;
A
#
# COMPACT_ATOMS: atom_id res chain seq x y z
N MET A 1 -8.08 -4.79 -30.57
CA MET A 1 -7.55 -3.90 -29.52
C MET A 1 -7.01 -4.78 -28.40
N LYS A 2 -5.69 -5.01 -28.34
CA LYS A 2 -5.08 -5.79 -27.26
C LYS A 2 -5.09 -4.92 -26.01
N VAL A 3 -5.95 -5.26 -25.05
CA VAL A 3 -5.82 -4.75 -23.68
C VAL A 3 -4.50 -5.34 -23.16
N LEU A 4 -3.48 -4.50 -23.05
CA LEU A 4 -2.25 -4.89 -22.36
C LEU A 4 -2.61 -5.19 -20.91
N PRO A 5 -2.04 -6.25 -20.30
CA PRO A 5 -2.26 -6.52 -18.89
C PRO A 5 -1.81 -5.30 -18.09
N ASN A 6 -2.61 -4.95 -17.09
CA ASN A 6 -2.36 -3.85 -16.16
C ASN A 6 -1.16 -4.26 -15.26
N GLU A 7 0.06 -4.19 -15.79
CA GLU A 7 1.27 -4.52 -15.05
C GLU A 7 1.55 -3.43 -14.00
N GLY A 8 1.12 -3.70 -12.76
CA GLY A 8 1.64 -3.06 -11.55
C GLY A 8 0.78 -1.96 -10.94
N MET A 9 -0.47 -2.24 -10.55
CA MET A 9 -1.15 -1.42 -9.53
C MET A 9 -0.79 -1.91 -8.13
N SER A 10 0.48 -1.75 -7.74
CA SER A 10 0.96 -2.09 -6.40
C SER A 10 0.70 -0.91 -5.46
N GLY A 11 -0.57 -0.53 -5.31
CA GLY A 11 -1.06 0.62 -4.55
C GLY A 11 -0.90 0.46 -3.03
N VAL A 12 -1.95 0.75 -2.27
CA VAL A 12 -2.00 0.47 -0.82
C VAL A 12 -1.65 -0.98 -0.49
N ASP A 13 -1.93 -1.89 -1.40
CA ASP A 13 -1.65 -3.31 -1.25
C ASP A 13 -0.16 -3.58 -0.97
N SER A 14 0.78 -2.79 -1.54
CA SER A 14 2.21 -2.88 -1.19
C SER A 14 2.49 -2.49 0.26
N LEU A 15 1.85 -1.42 0.73
CA LEU A 15 1.98 -0.92 2.10
C LEU A 15 1.41 -1.94 3.11
N LEU A 16 0.34 -2.64 2.75
CA LEU A 16 -0.34 -3.58 3.64
C LEU A 16 0.18 -5.02 3.53
N ALA A 17 0.88 -5.39 2.46
CA ALA A 17 1.18 -6.78 2.11
C ALA A 17 1.85 -7.57 3.24
N GLU A 18 2.94 -7.07 3.81
CA GLU A 18 3.65 -7.77 4.88
C GLU A 18 2.80 -7.91 6.15
N SER A 19 2.04 -6.87 6.49
CA SER A 19 1.13 -6.89 7.63
C SER A 19 -0.02 -7.86 7.41
N LEU A 20 -0.61 -7.89 6.22
CA LEU A 20 -1.68 -8.83 5.85
C LEU A 20 -1.20 -10.28 5.90
N GLU A 21 -0.04 -10.58 5.32
CA GLU A 21 0.53 -11.93 5.36
C GLU A 21 0.74 -12.40 6.80
N ARG A 22 1.32 -11.55 7.65
CA ARG A 22 1.49 -11.83 9.08
C ARG A 22 0.14 -12.06 9.77
N ILE A 23 -0.82 -11.17 9.58
CA ILE A 23 -2.13 -11.23 10.25
C ILE A 23 -2.93 -12.47 9.84
N ILE A 24 -2.89 -12.85 8.55
CA ILE A 24 -3.49 -14.08 8.06
C ILE A 24 -2.87 -15.29 8.75
N ARG A 25 -1.54 -15.32 8.87
CA ARG A 25 -0.82 -16.40 9.56
C ARG A 25 -1.16 -16.48 11.04
N ASP A 26 -1.19 -15.34 11.72
CA ASP A 26 -1.51 -15.24 13.15
C ASP A 26 -2.96 -15.66 13.43
N ASN A 27 -3.91 -15.33 12.53
CA ASN A 27 -5.33 -15.61 12.72
C ASN A 27 -5.77 -17.01 12.25
N LEU A 28 -5.20 -17.53 11.16
CA LEU A 28 -5.61 -18.82 10.56
C LEU A 28 -4.69 -19.98 10.98
N GLY A 29 -3.52 -19.66 11.52
CA GLY A 29 -2.48 -20.62 11.87
C GLY A 29 -1.65 -21.09 10.66
N GLU A 30 -0.49 -21.67 10.95
CA GLU A 30 0.49 -22.09 9.94
C GLU A 30 -0.06 -23.09 8.92
N ASN A 31 -0.80 -24.10 9.40
CA ASN A 31 -1.32 -25.17 8.52
C ASN A 31 -2.33 -24.63 7.51
N THR A 32 -3.25 -23.77 7.94
CA THR A 32 -4.25 -23.16 7.07
C THR A 32 -3.62 -22.18 6.10
N SER A 33 -2.65 -21.39 6.58
CA SER A 33 -1.91 -20.42 5.76
C SER A 33 -1.12 -21.11 4.67
N ARG A 34 -0.50 -22.27 4.97
CA ARG A 34 0.19 -23.09 3.97
C ARG A 34 -0.78 -23.61 2.90
N LYS A 35 -1.96 -24.11 3.29
CA LYS A 35 -2.98 -24.54 2.32
C LYS A 35 -3.43 -23.40 1.39
N ILE A 36 -3.56 -22.18 1.94
CA ILE A 36 -3.88 -20.99 1.14
C ILE A 36 -2.72 -20.68 0.17
N GLN A 37 -1.47 -20.73 0.63
CA GLN A 37 -0.28 -20.54 -0.21
C GLN A 37 -0.22 -21.56 -1.35
N ASP A 38 -0.37 -22.84 -1.04
CA ASP A 38 -0.37 -23.93 -2.03
C ASP A 38 -1.47 -23.69 -3.06
N ARG A 39 -2.66 -23.29 -2.60
CA ARG A 39 -3.79 -23.03 -3.49
C ARG A 39 -3.61 -21.80 -4.39
N LEU A 40 -3.02 -20.73 -3.88
CA LEU A 40 -2.64 -19.55 -4.67
C LEU A 40 -1.64 -19.92 -5.76
N PHE A 41 -0.67 -20.77 -5.43
CA PHE A 41 0.31 -21.27 -6.39
C PHE A 41 -0.34 -22.18 -7.45
N GLU A 42 -1.18 -23.13 -7.04
CA GLU A 42 -1.89 -24.03 -7.97
C GLU A 42 -2.79 -23.27 -8.96
N LYS A 43 -3.52 -22.25 -8.48
CA LYS A 43 -4.50 -21.50 -9.28
C LYS A 43 -3.86 -20.45 -10.18
N PHE A 44 -2.87 -19.73 -9.66
CA PHE A 44 -2.39 -18.50 -10.27
C PHE A 44 -0.87 -18.49 -10.50
N GLY A 45 -0.14 -19.48 -10.00
CA GLY A 45 1.32 -19.54 -10.12
C GLY A 45 2.05 -18.48 -9.30
N ILE A 46 1.42 -17.93 -8.26
CA ILE A 46 1.97 -16.82 -7.47
C ILE A 46 2.20 -17.22 -6.01
N SER A 47 3.18 -16.56 -5.37
CA SER A 47 3.37 -16.64 -3.93
C SER A 47 2.30 -15.82 -3.20
N ILE A 48 2.11 -16.08 -1.91
CA ILE A 48 1.20 -15.29 -1.07
C ILE A 48 1.60 -13.81 -1.03
N THR A 49 2.89 -13.50 -0.97
CA THR A 49 3.37 -12.12 -0.96
C THR A 49 3.03 -11.39 -2.26
N SER A 50 3.10 -12.08 -3.40
CA SER A 50 2.63 -11.53 -4.68
C SER A 50 1.10 -11.41 -4.71
N ALA A 51 0.38 -12.39 -4.17
CA ALA A 51 -1.08 -12.35 -4.07
C ALA A 51 -1.57 -11.21 -3.18
N MET A 52 -0.81 -10.79 -2.17
CA MET A 52 -1.17 -9.62 -1.35
C MET A 52 -1.23 -8.34 -2.16
N ARG A 53 -0.54 -8.27 -3.31
CA ARG A 53 -0.58 -7.13 -4.25
C ARG A 53 -1.70 -7.26 -5.29
N GLU A 54 -2.39 -8.40 -5.30
CA GLU A 54 -3.50 -8.76 -6.18
C GLU A 54 -4.60 -9.38 -5.32
N PHE A 55 -5.15 -8.57 -4.41
CA PHE A 55 -5.98 -9.08 -3.32
C PHE A 55 -7.26 -9.80 -3.77
N ASP A 56 -7.73 -9.54 -5.00
CA ASP A 56 -8.81 -10.30 -5.64
C ASP A 56 -8.50 -11.80 -5.73
N LYS A 57 -7.23 -12.17 -5.94
CA LYS A 57 -6.78 -13.57 -5.93
C LYS A 57 -6.80 -14.18 -4.53
N ILE A 58 -6.56 -13.36 -3.50
CA ILE A 58 -6.66 -13.80 -2.10
C ILE A 58 -8.11 -13.98 -1.71
N ASP A 59 -8.99 -13.02 -2.01
CA ASP A 59 -10.44 -13.14 -1.78
C ASP A 59 -10.98 -14.41 -2.46
N TYR A 60 -10.58 -14.68 -3.70
CA TYR A 60 -10.96 -15.91 -4.41
C TYR A 60 -10.59 -17.17 -3.60
N VAL A 61 -9.35 -17.29 -3.16
CA VAL A 61 -8.89 -18.47 -2.40
C VAL A 61 -9.56 -18.52 -1.03
N LEU A 62 -9.69 -17.41 -0.31
CA LEU A 62 -10.38 -17.37 0.98
C LEU A 62 -11.84 -17.82 0.84
N ARG A 63 -12.53 -17.46 -0.24
CA ARG A 63 -13.88 -17.94 -0.53
C ARG A 63 -13.94 -19.42 -0.85
N GLU A 64 -12.93 -20.00 -1.50
CA GLU A 64 -12.86 -21.46 -1.70
C GLU A 64 -12.77 -22.21 -0.36
N PHE A 65 -12.02 -21.69 0.61
CA PHE A 65 -11.86 -22.36 1.92
C PHE A 65 -12.99 -22.06 2.91
N PHE A 66 -13.51 -20.82 2.91
CA PHE A 66 -14.40 -20.32 3.98
C PHE A 66 -15.79 -19.89 3.49
N GLY A 67 -16.06 -19.97 2.18
CA GLY A 67 -17.33 -19.58 1.59
C GLY A 67 -17.73 -18.15 1.96
N ALA A 68 -18.97 -17.96 2.40
CA ALA A 68 -19.49 -16.66 2.84
C ALA A 68 -18.74 -16.07 4.05
N GLY A 69 -18.02 -16.88 4.82
CA GLY A 69 -17.22 -16.43 5.98
C GLY A 69 -15.97 -15.63 5.60
N ALA A 70 -15.50 -15.73 4.36
CA ALA A 70 -14.29 -15.06 3.88
C ALA A 70 -14.34 -13.53 4.08
N ALA A 71 -15.45 -12.89 3.70
CA ALA A 71 -15.62 -11.45 3.84
C ALA A 71 -15.49 -10.95 5.29
N GLY A 72 -15.95 -11.76 6.25
CA GLY A 72 -15.80 -11.47 7.68
C GLY A 72 -14.35 -11.55 8.14
N LEU A 73 -13.60 -12.52 7.64
CA LEU A 73 -12.16 -12.68 7.90
C LEU A 73 -11.35 -11.53 7.30
N GLU A 74 -11.60 -11.18 6.05
CA GLU A 74 -10.91 -10.06 5.37
C GLU A 74 -11.12 -8.74 6.11
N LYS A 75 -12.37 -8.47 6.51
CA LYS A 75 -12.70 -7.31 7.35
C LYS A 75 -12.00 -7.34 8.70
N LYS A 76 -11.85 -8.51 9.31
CA LYS A 76 -11.10 -8.67 10.56
C LYS A 76 -9.62 -8.37 10.34
N PHE A 77 -9.01 -8.96 9.32
CA PHE A 77 -7.59 -8.79 9.01
C PHE A 77 -7.27 -7.32 8.72
N LEU A 78 -8.11 -6.64 7.93
CA LEU A 78 -7.88 -5.25 7.58
C LEU A 78 -8.03 -4.32 8.78
N LYS A 79 -9.02 -4.56 9.66
CA LYS A 79 -9.22 -3.77 10.89
C LYS A 79 -8.03 -3.83 11.85
N GLU A 80 -7.29 -4.93 11.86
CA GLU A 80 -6.05 -5.06 12.62
C GLU A 80 -4.91 -4.19 12.06
N ILE A 81 -4.98 -3.81 10.77
CA ILE A 81 -4.00 -2.95 10.10
C ILE A 81 -4.43 -1.49 10.11
N CYS A 82 -5.65 -1.20 9.68
CA CYS A 82 -6.20 0.14 9.59
C CYS A 82 -7.72 0.15 9.81
N SER A 83 -8.23 1.24 10.40
CA SER A 83 -9.65 1.37 10.70
C SER A 83 -10.16 2.80 10.61
N ILE A 84 -11.43 2.95 10.28
CA ILE A 84 -12.17 4.21 10.40
C ILE A 84 -12.78 4.25 11.80
N LYS A 85 -12.44 5.27 12.59
CA LYS A 85 -12.80 5.36 14.02
C LYS A 85 -14.10 6.12 14.29
N SER A 86 -14.56 6.95 13.36
CA SER A 86 -15.76 7.78 13.53
C SER A 86 -16.50 8.03 12.21
N ASN A 87 -17.75 8.49 12.28
CA ASN A 87 -18.50 8.91 11.09
C ASN A 87 -17.83 10.09 10.37
N LYS A 88 -17.17 10.98 11.12
CA LYS A 88 -16.37 12.07 10.56
C LYS A 88 -15.20 11.51 9.75
N ASP A 89 -14.46 10.56 10.32
CA ASP A 89 -13.36 9.89 9.61
C ASP A 89 -13.85 9.15 8.37
N LYS A 90 -15.07 8.59 8.41
CA LYS A 90 -15.70 7.97 7.23
C LYS A 90 -15.93 8.99 6.12
N SER A 91 -16.53 10.15 6.43
CA SER A 91 -16.76 11.21 5.44
C SER A 91 -15.46 11.79 4.88
N GLU A 92 -14.41 11.84 5.70
CA GLU A 92 -13.10 12.37 5.32
C GLU A 92 -12.15 11.28 4.77
N LYS A 93 -12.65 10.03 4.61
CA LYS A 93 -11.87 8.85 4.20
C LYS A 93 -10.54 8.72 4.96
N ARG A 94 -10.57 9.02 6.26
CA ARG A 94 -9.41 8.99 7.16
C ARG A 94 -9.33 7.64 7.86
N PHE A 95 -8.17 7.01 7.74
CA PHE A 95 -7.86 5.71 8.32
C PHE A 95 -6.86 5.90 9.45
N ALA A 96 -7.19 5.40 10.64
CA ALA A 96 -6.22 5.22 11.70
C ALA A 96 -5.40 3.96 11.41
N ILE A 97 -4.08 4.09 11.37
CA ILE A 97 -3.18 2.95 11.22
C ILE A 97 -2.96 2.32 12.60
N SER A 98 -3.28 1.04 12.70
CA SER A 98 -3.15 0.21 13.90
C SER A 98 -1.89 -0.65 13.87
N ASP A 99 -1.40 -1.03 12.68
CA ASP A 99 -0.16 -1.78 12.56
C ASP A 99 1.04 -0.90 12.93
N SER A 100 1.83 -1.40 13.89
CA SER A 100 2.96 -0.65 14.46
C SER A 100 4.12 -0.49 13.47
N LYS A 101 4.36 -1.47 12.59
CA LYS A 101 5.43 -1.37 11.59
C LYS A 101 5.11 -0.29 10.57
N ILE A 102 3.89 -0.31 10.03
CA ILE A 102 3.43 0.72 9.09
C ILE A 102 3.48 2.10 9.76
N SER A 103 2.97 2.21 10.98
CA SER A 103 3.00 3.46 11.75
C SER A 103 4.43 3.98 11.93
N GLN A 104 5.37 3.12 12.32
CA GLN A 104 6.78 3.49 12.49
C GLN A 104 7.43 3.93 11.17
N SER A 105 7.14 3.25 10.05
CA SER A 105 7.66 3.63 8.74
C SER A 105 7.13 4.99 8.29
N ILE A 106 5.85 5.27 8.51
CA ILE A 106 5.25 6.59 8.24
C ILE A 106 5.92 7.67 9.12
N VAL A 107 6.00 7.45 10.43
CA VAL A 107 6.63 8.41 11.36
C VAL A 107 8.08 8.68 10.97
N LYS A 108 8.85 7.63 10.67
CA LYS A 108 10.25 7.76 10.23
C LYS A 108 10.37 8.59 8.94
N ALA A 109 9.48 8.39 7.98
CA ALA A 109 9.50 9.13 6.73
C ALA A 109 9.17 10.61 6.92
N PHE A 110 8.19 10.94 7.77
CA PHE A 110 7.79 12.34 8.01
C PHE A 110 8.70 13.08 9.00
N CYS A 111 9.45 12.38 9.84
CA CYS A 111 10.48 12.97 10.70
C CYS A 111 11.83 13.24 9.98
N ASP A 112 12.00 12.76 8.74
CA ASP A 112 13.17 13.07 7.91
C ASP A 112 12.80 14.14 6.88
N ASP A 113 13.53 15.26 6.90
CA ASP A 113 13.21 16.43 6.08
C ASP A 113 13.17 16.14 4.58
N GLU A 114 14.08 15.30 4.07
CA GLU A 114 14.13 14.99 2.64
C GLU A 114 13.01 14.01 2.27
N MET A 115 12.76 12.97 3.08
CA MET A 115 11.68 12.02 2.84
C MET A 115 10.31 12.68 2.91
N SER A 116 10.09 13.56 3.89
CA SER A 116 8.87 14.35 4.04
C SER A 116 8.66 15.26 2.82
N LYS A 117 9.70 15.94 2.34
CA LYS A 117 9.63 16.75 1.10
C LYS A 117 9.27 15.91 -0.12
N ILE A 118 9.88 14.73 -0.27
CA ILE A 118 9.59 13.81 -1.39
C ILE A 118 8.11 13.41 -1.36
N LEU A 119 7.60 12.95 -0.21
CA LEU A 119 6.21 12.51 -0.07
C LEU A 119 5.23 13.63 -0.37
N ASN A 120 5.44 14.83 0.19
CA ASN A 120 4.57 15.98 -0.02
C ASN A 120 4.59 16.47 -1.48
N ALA A 121 5.77 16.51 -2.11
CA ALA A 121 5.88 16.98 -3.49
C ALA A 121 5.32 15.98 -4.50
N SER A 122 5.26 14.69 -4.12
CA SER A 122 4.72 13.62 -4.95
C SER A 122 3.22 13.36 -4.69
N ILE A 123 2.53 14.29 -4.01
CA ILE A 123 1.06 14.30 -3.93
C ILE A 123 0.52 14.81 -5.27
N GLY A 124 -0.32 14.00 -5.93
CA GLY A 124 -1.00 14.39 -7.17
C GLY A 124 -0.23 14.03 -8.44
N GLU A 125 0.88 14.68 -8.78
CA GLU A 125 1.59 14.46 -10.05
C GLU A 125 2.67 13.36 -9.95
N PRO A 126 2.76 12.41 -10.92
CA PRO A 126 3.75 11.35 -10.87
C PRO A 126 5.10 11.80 -11.45
N TRP A 127 6.18 11.57 -10.70
CA TRP A 127 7.54 11.93 -11.10
C TRP A 127 8.47 10.72 -11.09
N THR A 128 9.45 10.72 -11.99
CA THR A 128 10.59 9.80 -11.94
C THR A 128 11.50 10.15 -10.76
N ILE A 129 12.32 9.19 -10.34
CA ILE A 129 13.30 9.42 -9.27
C ILE A 129 14.25 10.58 -9.60
N SER A 130 14.68 10.69 -10.87
CA SER A 130 15.53 11.79 -11.32
C SER A 130 14.82 13.15 -11.21
N GLU A 131 13.56 13.23 -11.66
CA GLU A 131 12.76 14.47 -11.54
C GLU A 131 12.57 14.88 -10.07
N ILE A 132 12.33 13.93 -9.16
CA ILE A 132 12.22 14.21 -7.71
C ILE A 132 13.53 14.81 -7.18
N ILE A 133 14.67 14.19 -7.50
CA ILE A 133 16.00 14.65 -7.04
C ILE A 133 16.30 16.05 -7.56
N GLU A 134 16.04 16.31 -8.84
CA GLU A 134 16.30 17.60 -9.49
C GLU A 134 15.37 18.71 -8.96
N LYS A 135 14.05 18.47 -8.96
CA LYS A 135 13.06 19.48 -8.54
C LYS A 135 13.19 19.86 -7.07
N LEU A 136 13.58 18.91 -6.22
CA LEU A 136 13.72 19.12 -4.78
C LEU A 136 15.17 19.46 -4.35
N ASN A 137 16.09 19.55 -5.31
CA ASN A 137 17.52 19.83 -5.08
C ASN A 137 18.14 18.90 -4.02
N LEU A 138 17.88 17.60 -4.13
CA LEU A 138 18.38 16.60 -3.19
C LEU A 138 19.80 16.15 -3.56
N PRO A 139 20.69 15.86 -2.59
CA PRO A 139 21.97 15.25 -2.90
C PRO A 139 21.75 13.87 -3.55
N ARG A 140 22.40 13.62 -4.68
CA ARG A 140 22.08 12.48 -5.55
C ARG A 140 22.08 11.13 -4.81
N THR A 141 23.18 10.79 -4.15
CA THR A 141 23.34 9.48 -3.47
C THR A 141 22.34 9.29 -2.32
N SER A 142 22.15 10.30 -1.46
CA SER A 142 21.18 10.21 -0.36
C SER A 142 19.74 10.23 -0.86
N GLY A 143 19.45 11.03 -1.89
CA GLY A 143 18.15 11.13 -2.54
C GLY A 143 17.69 9.80 -3.10
N TYR A 144 18.51 9.12 -3.92
CA TYR A 144 18.18 7.78 -4.42
C TYR A 144 17.93 6.78 -3.27
N ARG A 145 18.79 6.76 -2.25
CA ARG A 145 18.62 5.86 -1.10
C ARG A 145 17.31 6.10 -0.36
N LYS A 146 16.93 7.36 -0.13
CA LYS A 146 15.70 7.73 0.57
C LYS A 146 14.46 7.44 -0.27
N ILE A 147 14.49 7.74 -1.56
CA ILE A 147 13.38 7.44 -2.47
C ILE A 147 13.16 5.93 -2.55
N ASN A 148 14.24 5.13 -2.68
CA ASN A 148 14.14 3.67 -2.68
C ASN A 148 13.57 3.15 -1.36
N PHE A 149 13.98 3.70 -0.21
CA PHE A 149 13.37 3.37 1.07
C PHE A 149 11.85 3.64 1.06
N LEU A 150 11.40 4.80 0.58
CA LEU A 150 9.97 5.12 0.49
C LEU A 150 9.20 4.15 -0.42
N ILE A 151 9.82 3.72 -1.53
CA ILE A 151 9.25 2.72 -2.45
C ILE A 151 9.15 1.35 -1.78
N GLU A 152 10.23 0.91 -1.14
CA GLU A 152 10.30 -0.37 -0.42
C GLU A 152 9.27 -0.44 0.73
N GLN A 153 9.06 0.67 1.44
CA GLN A 153 8.04 0.77 2.49
C GLN A 153 6.61 0.96 1.94
N GLY A 154 6.44 1.02 0.62
CA GLY A 154 5.14 1.26 -0.02
C GLY A 154 4.56 2.65 0.22
N LEU A 155 5.36 3.63 0.70
CA LEU A 155 4.90 5.01 0.90
C LEU A 155 4.92 5.82 -0.40
N LEU A 156 5.74 5.39 -1.36
CA LEU A 156 5.80 5.92 -2.72
C LEU A 156 5.55 4.78 -3.72
N VAL A 157 4.52 4.88 -4.54
CA VAL A 157 4.09 3.79 -5.43
C VAL A 157 4.27 4.15 -6.89
N LYS A 158 4.61 3.14 -7.70
CA LYS A 158 4.69 3.26 -9.16
C LYS A 158 3.28 3.45 -9.72
N THR A 159 3.06 4.51 -10.49
CA THR A 159 1.76 4.81 -11.11
C THR A 159 1.84 4.95 -12.62
N GLY A 160 3.00 4.71 -13.22
CA GLY A 160 3.18 4.78 -14.67
C GLY A 160 4.65 4.84 -15.07
N PHE A 161 4.89 5.22 -16.32
CA PHE A 161 6.22 5.39 -16.88
C PHE A 161 6.28 6.65 -17.76
N GLY A 162 7.46 7.24 -17.84
CA GLY A 162 7.83 8.24 -18.84
C GLY A 162 8.90 7.69 -19.78
N PHE A 163 9.20 8.41 -20.86
CA PHE A 163 10.32 8.09 -21.73
C PHE A 163 11.44 9.10 -21.54
N THR A 164 12.67 8.60 -21.41
CA THR A 164 13.89 9.42 -21.49
C THR A 164 14.14 9.88 -22.93
N GLY A 165 15.04 10.85 -23.11
CA GLY A 165 15.49 11.29 -24.45
C GLY A 165 16.00 10.14 -25.33
N ASN A 166 16.46 9.05 -24.72
CA ASN A 166 16.93 7.83 -25.41
C ASN A 166 15.82 6.76 -25.59
N ARG A 167 14.54 7.13 -25.46
CA ARG A 167 13.36 6.24 -25.55
C ARG A 167 13.32 5.08 -24.55
N ARG A 168 14.15 5.11 -23.51
CA ARG A 168 14.03 4.13 -22.41
C ARG A 168 12.87 4.53 -21.51
N ALA A 169 12.01 3.57 -21.20
CA ALA A 169 10.94 3.74 -20.22
C ALA A 169 11.55 3.87 -18.82
N VAL A 170 11.05 4.81 -18.04
CA VAL A 170 11.44 5.04 -16.65
C VAL A 170 10.20 5.20 -15.80
N ASP A 171 10.18 4.49 -14.68
CA ASP A 171 9.03 4.46 -13.78
C ASP A 171 8.80 5.81 -13.12
N LYS A 172 7.52 6.15 -12.99
CA LYS A 172 7.05 7.33 -12.27
C LYS A 172 6.30 6.92 -11.02
N TYR A 173 6.44 7.74 -9.99
CA TYR A 173 6.02 7.44 -8.64
C TYR A 173 5.17 8.57 -8.04
N LYS A 174 4.26 8.21 -7.15
CA LYS A 174 3.43 9.13 -6.35
C LYS A 174 3.33 8.70 -4.90
N SER A 175 3.01 9.65 -4.02
CA SER A 175 2.55 9.36 -2.66
C SER A 175 1.19 8.66 -2.69
N LEU A 176 0.98 7.73 -1.75
CA LEU A 176 -0.32 7.12 -1.49
C LEU A 176 -1.29 8.03 -0.73
N PHE A 177 -0.78 9.07 -0.08
CA PHE A 177 -1.52 9.87 0.86
C PHE A 177 -1.83 11.25 0.27
N ASP A 178 -3.08 11.69 0.43
CA ASP A 178 -3.45 13.09 0.32
C ASP A 178 -3.08 13.86 1.60
N ASN A 179 -3.15 13.17 2.75
CA ASN A 179 -2.87 13.77 4.05
C ASN A 179 -2.38 12.72 5.06
N VAL A 180 -1.44 13.10 5.91
CA VAL A 180 -0.97 12.31 7.04
C VAL A 180 -0.98 13.18 8.28
N ASN A 181 -1.70 12.73 9.30
CA ASN A 181 -1.73 13.36 10.61
C ASN A 181 -1.04 12.44 11.62
N ILE A 182 0.04 12.93 12.22
CA ILE A 182 0.79 12.24 13.26
C ILE A 182 0.62 13.03 14.55
N ASP A 183 0.06 12.41 15.56
CA ASP A 183 -0.17 13.01 16.87
C ASP A 183 0.76 12.37 17.90
N PHE A 184 1.55 13.20 18.59
CA PHE A 184 2.49 12.85 19.65
C PHE A 184 1.96 13.18 21.06
N ASN A 185 0.68 12.93 21.31
CA ASN A 185 0.07 12.96 22.64
C ASN A 185 0.53 11.73 23.49
N ASN A 186 -0.29 11.26 24.44
CA ASN A 186 0.02 10.13 25.34
C ASN A 186 0.51 8.85 24.64
N LYS A 187 0.12 8.66 23.37
CA LYS A 187 0.64 7.61 22.49
C LYS A 187 0.74 8.18 21.08
N VAL A 188 1.77 7.78 20.34
CA VAL A 188 1.91 8.16 18.93
C VAL A 188 0.76 7.53 18.14
N THR A 189 -0.02 8.35 17.44
CA THR A 189 -1.06 7.87 16.53
C THR A 189 -0.84 8.40 15.12
N VAL A 190 -1.07 7.53 14.14
CA VAL A 190 -0.93 7.85 12.72
C VAL A 190 -2.29 7.70 12.07
N ASN A 191 -2.79 8.78 11.49
CA ASN A 191 -4.01 8.79 10.70
C ASN A 191 -3.68 9.25 9.28
N VAL A 192 -4.17 8.54 8.28
CA VAL A 192 -3.88 8.81 6.86
C VAL A 192 -5.16 9.00 6.06
N GLN A 193 -5.11 9.85 5.05
CA GLN A 193 -6.10 9.92 3.99
C GLN A 193 -5.43 9.42 2.71
N PHE A 194 -5.91 8.30 2.18
CA PHE A 194 -5.44 7.78 0.91
C PHE A 194 -6.03 8.59 -0.24
N THR A 195 -5.29 8.70 -1.35
CA THR A 195 -5.82 9.37 -2.53
C THR A 195 -7.08 8.67 -3.07
N PRO A 196 -8.01 9.37 -3.73
CA PRO A 196 -9.20 8.74 -4.30
C PRO A 196 -8.89 7.64 -5.31
N GLU A 197 -7.78 7.76 -6.05
CA GLU A 197 -7.30 6.75 -6.99
C GLU A 197 -6.92 5.46 -6.26
N VAL A 198 -6.18 5.58 -5.16
CA VAL A 198 -5.76 4.46 -4.32
C VAL A 198 -6.95 3.72 -3.74
N ILE A 199 -7.94 4.46 -3.21
CA ILE A 199 -9.15 3.84 -2.64
C ILE A 199 -9.94 3.09 -3.71
N ARG A 200 -10.13 3.68 -4.90
CA ARG A 200 -10.87 3.03 -6.00
C ARG A 200 -10.19 1.77 -6.52
N ASN A 201 -8.87 1.78 -6.58
CA ASN A 201 -8.10 0.71 -7.19
C ASN A 201 -7.71 -0.41 -6.21
N SER A 202 -7.87 -0.21 -4.90
CA SER A 202 -7.58 -1.23 -3.88
C SER A 202 -8.82 -2.05 -3.57
N SER A 203 -8.85 -3.31 -4.04
CA SER A 203 -9.98 -4.22 -3.82
C SER A 203 -10.21 -4.49 -2.33
N ILE A 204 -9.14 -4.59 -1.53
CA ILE A 204 -9.26 -4.79 -0.08
C ILE A 204 -9.91 -3.58 0.62
N LEU A 205 -9.56 -2.35 0.22
CA LEU A 205 -10.22 -1.16 0.76
C LEU A 205 -11.68 -1.07 0.30
N GLN A 206 -11.99 -1.45 -0.94
CA GLN A 206 -13.36 -1.49 -1.44
C GLN A 206 -14.24 -2.54 -0.75
N ILE A 207 -13.72 -3.75 -0.49
CA ILE A 207 -14.48 -4.82 0.18
C ILE A 207 -14.89 -4.41 1.59
N VAL A 208 -14.03 -3.67 2.30
CA VAL A 208 -14.25 -3.35 3.70
C VAL A 208 -14.87 -1.97 3.91
N TYR A 209 -14.58 -1.03 3.01
CA TYR A 209 -14.90 0.40 3.16
C TYR A 209 -15.49 1.05 1.90
N GLY A 210 -15.65 0.30 0.80
CA GLY A 210 -16.48 0.70 -0.33
C GLY A 210 -17.93 0.86 0.13
N GLU A 211 -18.60 1.89 -0.38
CA GLU A 211 -20.02 2.14 -0.10
C GLU A 211 -20.91 1.06 -0.72
#